data_AF-A0A9P6KX48-F1
#
_entry.id   AF-A0A9P6KX48-F1
#
_cell.length_a   1.000
_cell.length_b   1.000
_cell.length_c   1.000
_cell.angle_alpha   90.00
_cell.angle_beta   90.00
_cell.angle_gamma   90.00
#
_symmetry.space_group_name_H-M   'P 1'
#
loop_
_entity.id
_entity.type
_entity.pdbx_description
1 polymer ?
#
loop_
_entity_poly.entity_id
_entity_poly.type
_entity_poly.pdbx_seq_one_letter_code
_entity_poly.pdbx_strand_id
1 'polypeptide(L)'
;ETIKNCDVCSRHSSGVRNLQKQRIKLGSPFDKVGIDIVGPLPRTYNGNRFIVVATDFITRWSEASALKSKSSKLVAEFIVTKIFTQHGPPNELLSDQGCEFLNQTVKTVCAIMNSKKTFTTSYNPKCNGTAERVNQTLIGKLAKLVDTRWKEWDEFLPFAVYAYRISPRKITAVSPFELLYGRRENPMANEEDIPIINESNDLLLERLDTTRRLLINTERQIREKEIMKLKQGKRADDIELNSFVRRRKLAIDRENKLDSKFDDIFKVLEKGKNGSYTIEDLDNRKFKVNRKDILLIEGSDPTHWINLKKGGMSGD
;
A
#
# COMPACT_ATOMS: atom_id res chain seq x y z
N GLU A 1 -5.68 24.64 -26.87
CA GLU A 1 -6.08 23.21 -26.80
C GLU A 1 -5.34 22.52 -25.66
N THR A 2 -6.07 21.69 -24.93
CA THR A 2 -5.77 21.21 -23.58
C THR A 2 -4.65 20.17 -23.55
N ILE A 3 -3.87 20.10 -22.46
CA ILE A 3 -2.80 19.10 -22.17
C ILE A 3 -3.19 17.65 -22.53
N LYS A 4 -4.49 17.33 -22.51
CA LYS A 4 -5.05 16.02 -22.88
C LYS A 4 -4.80 15.60 -24.34
N ASN A 5 -4.73 16.55 -25.28
CA ASN A 5 -4.54 16.26 -26.71
C ASN A 5 -3.05 16.27 -27.13
N CYS A 6 -2.11 16.46 -26.20
CA CYS A 6 -0.69 16.49 -26.51
C CYS A 6 -0.09 15.07 -26.46
N ASP A 7 0.50 14.62 -27.58
CA ASP A 7 1.16 13.32 -27.68
C ASP A 7 2.24 13.14 -26.59
N VAL A 8 3.13 14.12 -26.45
CA VAL A 8 4.22 14.09 -25.47
C VAL A 8 3.68 13.99 -24.04
N CYS A 9 2.67 14.79 -23.68
CA CYS A 9 2.05 14.73 -22.35
C CYS A 9 1.36 13.40 -22.09
N SER A 10 0.69 12.82 -23.10
CA SER A 10 0.01 11.53 -22.98
C SER A 10 0.99 10.38 -22.70
N ARG A 11 2.16 10.39 -23.34
CA ARG A 11 3.24 9.38 -23.15
C ARG A 11 3.87 9.40 -21.76
N HIS A 12 3.79 10.53 -21.06
CA HIS A 12 4.34 10.73 -19.71
C HIS A 12 3.28 10.69 -18.61
N SER A 13 2.01 10.48 -18.96
CA SER A 13 0.88 10.46 -18.02
C SER A 13 1.01 9.38 -16.93
N SER A 14 0.33 9.57 -15.80
CA SER A 14 0.35 8.62 -14.69
C SER A 14 -0.50 7.36 -14.93
N GLY A 15 -1.30 7.32 -16.00
CA GLY A 15 -2.18 6.20 -16.35
C GLY A 15 -3.37 6.00 -15.40
N VAL A 16 -4.32 5.15 -15.79
CA VAL A 16 -5.54 4.90 -15.01
C VAL A 16 -5.26 3.99 -13.81
N ARG A 17 -5.64 4.44 -12.60
CA ARG A 17 -5.54 3.67 -11.36
C ARG A 17 -6.65 2.61 -11.30
N ASN A 18 -6.41 1.46 -11.91
CA ASN A 18 -7.38 0.36 -11.83
C ASN A 18 -7.46 -0.17 -10.39
N LEU A 19 -8.59 -0.02 -9.69
CA LEU A 19 -8.77 -0.39 -8.27
C LEU A 19 -9.33 -1.80 -8.09
N GLN A 20 -8.75 -2.82 -8.74
CA GLN A 20 -8.99 -4.20 -8.28
C GLN A 20 -8.27 -4.41 -6.93
N LYS A 21 -9.02 -4.24 -5.84
CA LYS A 21 -8.62 -4.59 -4.48
C LYS A 21 -9.00 -6.06 -4.24
N GLN A 22 -8.01 -6.94 -4.09
CA GLN A 22 -8.26 -8.31 -3.63
C GLN A 22 -8.86 -8.27 -2.22
N ARG A 23 -9.90 -9.07 -1.99
CA ARG A 23 -10.48 -9.29 -0.67
C ARG A 23 -9.46 -10.07 0.15
N ILE A 24 -8.84 -9.43 1.12
CA ILE A 24 -8.08 -10.15 2.14
C ILE A 24 -9.13 -10.68 3.13
N LYS A 25 -9.30 -12.00 3.21
CA LYS A 25 -10.00 -12.62 4.35
C LYS A 25 -9.13 -12.33 5.58
N LEU A 26 -9.56 -11.40 6.41
CA LEU A 26 -8.85 -11.07 7.64
C LEU A 26 -9.59 -11.76 8.79
N GLY A 27 -8.89 -12.57 9.59
CA GLY A 27 -9.44 -13.21 10.78
C GLY A 27 -9.35 -12.28 12.00
N SER A 28 -8.63 -12.71 13.04
CA SER A 28 -8.39 -12.00 14.30
C SER A 28 -7.26 -10.95 14.17
N PRO A 29 -7.14 -10.00 15.12
CA PRO A 29 -5.97 -9.14 15.24
C PRO A 29 -4.66 -9.95 15.15
N PHE A 30 -3.69 -9.43 14.41
CA PHE A 30 -2.40 -10.06 14.14
C PHE A 30 -2.44 -11.37 13.34
N ASP A 31 -3.56 -11.81 12.78
CA ASP A 31 -3.56 -12.94 11.84
C ASP A 31 -2.72 -12.65 10.59
N LYS A 32 -2.72 -11.40 10.14
CA LYS A 32 -1.92 -10.95 8.99
C LYS A 32 -1.21 -9.66 9.31
N VAL A 33 0.12 -9.71 9.25
CA VAL A 33 1.00 -8.56 9.49
C VAL A 33 1.75 -8.23 8.21
N GLY A 34 1.77 -6.95 7.82
CA GLY A 34 2.61 -6.43 6.75
C GLY A 34 3.85 -5.79 7.33
N ILE A 35 5.02 -6.18 6.85
CA ILE A 35 6.30 -5.59 7.24
C ILE A 35 6.92 -4.86 6.06
N ASP A 36 7.51 -3.70 6.34
CA ASP A 36 8.14 -2.82 5.35
C ASP A 36 9.29 -2.02 6.00
N ILE A 37 10.23 -1.52 5.20
CA ILE A 37 11.34 -0.68 5.67
C ILE A 37 11.30 0.69 4.99
N VAL A 38 11.23 1.73 5.80
CA VAL A 38 11.35 3.12 5.37
C VAL A 38 12.81 3.57 5.43
N GLY A 39 13.29 4.18 4.34
CA GLY A 39 14.59 4.86 4.29
C GLY A 39 15.30 4.73 2.94
N PRO A 40 16.55 5.20 2.84
CA PRO A 40 17.35 5.76 3.94
C PRO A 40 16.83 7.14 4.40
N LEU A 41 16.88 7.37 5.70
CA LEU A 41 16.64 8.66 6.37
C LEU A 41 17.97 9.33 6.74
N PRO A 42 17.97 10.62 7.15
CA PRO A 42 19.16 11.25 7.71
C PRO A 42 19.72 10.42 8.86
N ARG A 43 21.05 10.30 8.93
CA ARG A 43 21.70 9.47 9.95
C ARG A 43 21.57 10.13 11.32
N THR A 44 21.07 9.39 12.30
CA THR A 44 20.95 9.88 13.68
C THR A 44 22.28 9.83 14.44
N TYR A 45 22.34 10.46 15.61
CA TYR A 45 23.51 10.36 16.50
C TYR A 45 23.80 8.91 16.91
N ASN A 46 22.77 8.07 17.08
CA ASN A 46 22.92 6.64 17.35
C ASN A 46 23.27 5.81 16.09
N GLY A 47 23.37 6.46 14.93
CA GLY A 47 23.73 5.84 13.66
C GLY A 47 22.58 5.16 12.92
N ASN A 48 21.33 5.39 13.33
CA ASN A 48 20.15 4.82 12.66
C ASN A 48 19.89 5.54 11.34
N ARG A 49 19.43 4.79 10.33
CA ARG A 49 19.17 5.28 8.97
C ARG A 49 17.89 4.72 8.35
N PHE A 50 17.27 3.75 8.98
CA PHE A 50 16.07 3.09 8.47
C PHE A 50 15.07 2.89 9.60
N ILE A 51 13.80 2.74 9.25
CA ILE A 51 12.75 2.34 10.18
C ILE A 51 12.12 1.07 9.63
N VAL A 52 12.15 -0.02 10.39
CA VAL A 52 11.31 -1.18 10.10
C VAL A 52 9.95 -0.97 10.75
N VAL A 53 8.89 -1.19 9.99
CA VAL A 53 7.51 -1.06 10.47
C VAL A 53 6.75 -2.34 10.15
N ALA A 54 6.06 -2.87 11.15
CA ALA A 54 5.09 -3.95 11.00
C ALA A 54 3.69 -3.43 11.32
N THR A 55 2.72 -3.73 10.47
CA THR A 55 1.34 -3.26 10.58
C THR A 55 0.37 -4.43 10.56
N ASP A 56 -0.46 -4.55 11.59
CA ASP A 56 -1.58 -5.48 11.61
C ASP A 56 -2.67 -5.05 10.61
N PHE A 57 -3.16 -6.00 9.81
CA PHE A 57 -4.15 -5.71 8.79
C PHE A 57 -5.57 -5.56 9.32
N ILE A 58 -5.88 -5.99 10.56
CA ILE A 58 -7.19 -5.79 11.17
C ILE A 58 -7.25 -4.43 11.86
N THR A 59 -6.49 -4.28 12.94
CA THR A 59 -6.53 -3.14 13.86
C THR A 59 -5.77 -1.93 13.32
N ARG A 60 -4.93 -2.12 12.28
CA ARG A 60 -3.93 -1.13 11.85
C ARG A 60 -2.89 -0.83 12.92
N TRP A 61 -2.77 -1.64 13.97
CA TRP A 61 -1.71 -1.49 14.95
C TRP A 61 -0.34 -1.54 14.28
N SER A 62 0.51 -0.57 14.58
CA SER A 62 1.85 -0.47 14.01
C SER A 62 2.91 -0.66 15.09
N GLU A 63 3.84 -1.58 14.87
CA GLU A 63 5.12 -1.67 15.59
C GLU A 63 6.21 -1.06 14.71
N ALA A 64 7.13 -0.30 15.29
CA ALA A 64 8.26 0.25 14.53
C ALA A 64 9.55 0.24 15.35
N SER A 65 10.70 0.16 14.66
CA SER A 65 12.02 0.29 15.29
C SER A 65 13.01 0.93 14.34
N ALA A 66 13.91 1.75 14.90
CA ALA A 66 15.01 2.35 14.16
C ALA A 66 16.12 1.32 13.92
N LEU A 67 16.66 1.29 12.70
CA LEU A 67 17.71 0.38 12.27
C LEU A 67 18.90 1.13 11.69
N LYS A 68 20.11 0.65 12.01
CA LYS A 68 21.38 1.13 11.42
C LYS A 68 21.57 0.68 9.97
N SER A 69 21.02 -0.48 9.62
CA SER A 69 21.09 -1.08 8.29
C SER A 69 19.86 -1.96 8.02
N LYS A 70 19.67 -2.34 6.75
CA LYS A 70 18.61 -3.28 6.33
C LYS A 70 19.03 -4.75 6.48
N SER A 71 19.87 -5.08 7.47
CA SER A 71 20.36 -6.45 7.60
C SER A 71 19.22 -7.40 7.96
N SER A 72 19.25 -8.59 7.36
CA SER A 72 18.30 -9.67 7.64
C SER A 72 18.23 -10.02 9.12
N LYS A 73 19.36 -10.00 9.82
CA LYS A 73 19.48 -10.26 11.26
C LYS A 73 18.65 -9.25 12.06
N LEU A 74 18.82 -7.95 11.77
CA LEU A 74 18.09 -6.89 12.47
C LEU A 74 16.58 -6.95 12.20
N VAL A 75 16.19 -7.29 10.97
CA VAL A 75 14.78 -7.49 10.62
C VAL A 75 14.19 -8.70 11.34
N ALA A 76 14.91 -9.83 11.40
CA ALA A 76 14.48 -11.01 12.13
C ALA A 76 14.35 -10.75 13.64
N GLU A 77 15.32 -10.05 14.23
CA GLU A 77 15.28 -9.62 15.62
C GLU A 77 14.05 -8.75 15.91
N PHE A 78 13.76 -7.78 15.04
CA PHE A 78 12.54 -6.98 15.16
C PHE A 78 11.26 -7.83 15.09
N ILE A 79 11.16 -8.76 14.12
CA ILE A 79 10.00 -9.64 13.98
C ILE A 79 9.78 -10.44 15.27
N VAL A 80 10.84 -11.05 15.81
CA VAL A 80 10.73 -11.85 17.04
C VAL A 80 10.33 -10.97 18.23
N THR A 81 11.09 -9.90 18.49
CA THR A 81 11.00 -9.11 19.74
C THR A 81 9.82 -8.14 19.78
N LYS A 82 9.33 -7.70 18.62
CA LYS A 82 8.23 -6.72 18.54
C LYS A 82 6.92 -7.32 18.08
N ILE A 83 6.95 -8.45 17.37
CA ILE A 83 5.73 -9.10 16.88
C ILE A 83 5.49 -10.38 17.66
N PHE A 84 6.38 -11.37 17.57
CA PHE A 84 6.08 -12.71 18.08
C PHE A 84 5.99 -12.75 19.59
N THR A 85 6.91 -12.10 20.31
CA THR A 85 6.89 -12.10 21.79
C THR A 85 5.82 -11.21 22.39
N GLN A 86 5.27 -10.26 21.62
CA GLN A 86 4.28 -9.30 22.13
C GLN A 86 2.85 -9.71 21.77
N HIS A 87 2.66 -10.22 20.56
CA HIS A 87 1.34 -10.46 19.97
C HIS A 87 1.13 -11.91 19.53
N GLY A 88 2.16 -12.75 19.66
CA GLY A 88 2.19 -14.09 19.07
C GLY A 88 2.61 -14.10 17.59
N PRO A 89 2.97 -15.27 17.04
CA PRO A 89 3.28 -15.38 15.62
C PRO A 89 2.02 -15.21 14.78
N PRO A 90 2.03 -14.34 13.74
CA PRO A 90 0.91 -14.17 12.85
C PRO A 90 0.77 -15.40 11.95
N ASN A 91 -0.47 -15.72 11.55
CA ASN A 91 -0.71 -16.76 10.54
C ASN A 91 -0.01 -16.43 9.21
N GLU A 92 0.03 -15.15 8.83
CA GLU A 92 0.70 -14.69 7.61
C GLU A 92 1.55 -13.42 7.85
N LEU A 93 2.84 -13.48 7.51
CA LEU A 93 3.74 -12.33 7.48
C LEU A 93 4.04 -11.91 6.03
N LEU A 94 3.42 -10.82 5.59
CA LEU A 94 3.54 -10.26 4.26
C LEU A 94 4.66 -9.21 4.21
N SER A 95 5.54 -9.27 3.21
CA SER A 95 6.48 -8.18 2.89
C SER A 95 6.53 -7.94 1.38
N ASP A 96 7.28 -6.94 0.94
CA ASP A 96 7.71 -6.85 -0.45
C ASP A 96 8.82 -7.88 -0.76
N GLN A 97 9.31 -7.88 -2.00
CA GLN A 97 10.41 -8.74 -2.46
C GLN A 97 11.80 -8.15 -2.17
N GLY A 98 11.96 -7.33 -1.11
CA GLY A 98 13.26 -6.85 -0.68
C GLY A 98 14.19 -7.98 -0.21
N CYS A 99 15.49 -7.88 -0.51
CA CYS A 99 16.49 -8.86 -0.08
C CYS A 99 16.55 -9.01 1.46
N GLU A 100 16.27 -7.94 2.18
CA GLU A 100 16.11 -7.89 3.63
C GLU A 100 15.01 -8.83 4.17
N PHE A 101 14.06 -9.24 3.32
CA PHE A 101 12.96 -10.15 3.67
C PHE A 101 13.03 -11.51 2.94
N LEU A 102 13.78 -11.60 1.84
CA LEU A 102 13.95 -12.82 1.02
C LEU A 102 15.06 -13.77 1.50
N ASN A 103 15.67 -13.50 2.65
CA ASN A 103 16.78 -14.28 3.17
C ASN A 103 16.35 -15.52 3.97
N GLN A 104 17.31 -16.43 4.19
CA GLN A 104 17.09 -17.67 4.93
C GLN A 104 16.77 -17.41 6.41
N THR A 105 17.38 -16.40 7.04
CA THR A 105 17.17 -16.09 8.46
C THR A 105 15.70 -15.82 8.77
N VAL A 106 15.06 -14.91 8.03
CA VAL A 106 13.64 -14.58 8.21
C VAL A 106 12.74 -15.78 7.89
N LYS A 107 13.06 -16.54 6.83
CA LYS A 107 12.32 -17.76 6.48
C LYS A 107 12.37 -18.81 7.59
N THR A 108 13.55 -19.08 8.15
CA THR A 108 13.74 -20.05 9.23
C THR A 108 13.02 -19.62 10.49
N VAL A 109 13.11 -18.34 10.89
CA VAL A 109 12.39 -17.80 12.05
C VAL A 109 10.87 -17.95 11.89
N CYS A 110 10.33 -17.60 10.72
CA CYS A 110 8.92 -17.79 10.42
C CYS A 110 8.51 -19.27 10.46
N ALA A 111 9.34 -20.17 9.91
CA ALA A 111 9.05 -21.61 9.90
C ALA A 111 9.02 -22.22 11.32
N ILE A 112 9.99 -21.89 12.17
CA ILE A 112 10.05 -22.35 13.57
C ILE A 112 8.80 -21.91 14.33
N MET A 113 8.35 -20.68 14.09
CA MET A 113 7.20 -20.09 14.76
C MET A 113 5.87 -20.39 14.07
N ASN A 114 5.86 -21.31 13.10
CA ASN A 114 4.69 -21.72 12.30
C ASN A 114 3.94 -20.54 11.64
N SER A 115 4.67 -19.51 11.23
CA SER A 115 4.14 -18.33 10.55
C SER A 115 4.40 -18.41 9.05
N LYS A 116 3.36 -18.24 8.22
CA LYS A 116 3.50 -18.29 6.77
C LYS A 116 4.10 -16.99 6.24
N LYS A 117 5.35 -17.04 5.75
CA LYS A 117 5.96 -15.90 5.05
C LYS A 117 5.38 -15.78 3.63
N THR A 118 4.82 -14.63 3.29
CA THR A 118 4.34 -14.31 1.94
C THR A 118 4.97 -13.03 1.41
N PHE A 119 4.91 -12.85 0.09
CA PHE A 119 5.50 -11.70 -0.60
C PHE A 119 4.47 -11.06 -1.52
N THR A 120 4.51 -9.73 -1.64
CA THR A 120 3.77 -9.06 -2.72
C THR A 120 4.35 -9.50 -4.06
N THR A 121 3.50 -9.84 -5.02
CA THR A 121 3.98 -10.02 -6.39
C THR A 121 4.37 -8.68 -6.99
N SER A 122 5.39 -8.67 -7.86
CA SER A 122 5.89 -7.46 -8.55
C SER A 122 4.78 -6.72 -9.31
N TYR A 123 3.70 -7.43 -9.67
CA TYR A 123 2.51 -6.92 -10.35
C TYR A 123 1.35 -6.48 -9.43
N ASN A 124 1.45 -6.65 -8.11
CA ASN A 124 0.40 -6.28 -7.15
C ASN A 124 0.93 -5.65 -5.84
N PRO A 125 1.61 -4.48 -5.90
CA PRO A 125 2.05 -3.74 -4.72
C PRO A 125 0.90 -3.39 -3.75
N LYS A 126 -0.35 -3.40 -4.24
CA LYS A 126 -1.54 -3.14 -3.42
C LYS A 126 -1.75 -4.15 -2.28
N CYS A 127 -1.16 -5.35 -2.36
CA CYS A 127 -1.22 -6.32 -1.27
C CYS A 127 -0.61 -5.75 0.02
N ASN A 128 0.44 -4.93 -0.06
CA ASN A 128 1.03 -4.24 1.09
C ASN A 128 0.60 -2.77 1.24
N GLY A 129 -0.27 -2.27 0.36
CA GLY A 129 -0.74 -0.87 0.40
C GLY A 129 -1.49 -0.45 1.67
N THR A 130 -1.78 -1.39 2.57
CA THR A 130 -2.14 -1.08 3.96
C THR A 130 -0.94 -0.55 4.73
N ALA A 131 0.15 -1.33 4.81
CA ALA A 131 1.34 -0.98 5.56
C ALA A 131 1.95 0.31 5.00
N GLU A 132 2.00 0.47 3.67
CA GLU A 132 2.50 1.70 3.04
C GLU A 132 1.75 2.96 3.52
N ARG A 133 0.41 2.90 3.62
CA ARG A 133 -0.40 4.04 4.09
C ARG A 133 -0.19 4.32 5.58
N VAL A 134 -0.01 3.27 6.38
CA VAL A 134 0.33 3.40 7.80
C VAL A 134 1.71 4.04 7.94
N ASN A 135 2.69 3.57 7.19
CA ASN A 135 4.04 4.12 7.15
C ASN A 135 4.02 5.60 6.78
N GLN A 136 3.29 5.99 5.72
CA GLN A 136 3.15 7.40 5.35
C GLN A 136 2.57 8.26 6.48
N THR A 137 1.56 7.75 7.19
CA THR A 137 0.93 8.48 8.31
C THR A 137 1.89 8.60 9.50
N LEU A 138 2.57 7.50 9.85
CA LEU A 138 3.53 7.43 10.93
C LEU A 138 4.72 8.37 10.69
N ILE A 139 5.28 8.33 9.48
CA ILE A 139 6.40 9.20 9.08
C ILE A 139 5.97 10.67 9.05
N GLY A 140 4.74 10.96 8.60
CA GLY A 140 4.20 12.32 8.67
C GLY A 140 4.05 12.84 10.10
N LYS A 141 3.73 11.98 11.08
CA LYS A 141 3.73 12.34 12.51
C LYS A 141 5.14 12.53 13.05
N LEU A 142 6.05 11.63 12.70
CA LEU A 142 7.46 11.72 13.09
C LEU A 142 8.09 13.02 12.59
N ALA A 143 7.88 13.38 11.32
CA ALA A 143 8.40 14.61 10.73
C ALA A 143 7.97 15.87 11.52
N LYS A 144 6.73 15.88 12.03
CA LYS A 144 6.22 17.00 12.86
C LYS A 144 6.84 17.07 14.25
N LEU A 145 7.14 15.92 14.86
CA LEU A 145 7.77 15.87 16.20
C LEU A 145 9.24 16.25 16.14
N VAL A 146 9.90 15.83 15.06
CA VAL A 146 11.31 16.06 14.81
C VAL A 146 11.55 17.52 14.40
N ASP A 147 10.74 18.02 13.47
CA ASP A 147 10.88 19.36 12.88
C ASP A 147 12.34 19.63 12.43
N THR A 148 13.09 20.44 13.18
CA THR A 148 14.49 20.79 12.90
C THR A 148 15.53 19.81 13.46
N ARG A 149 15.16 18.89 14.37
CA ARG A 149 16.05 17.94 15.06
C ARG A 149 16.26 16.62 14.31
N TRP A 150 16.51 16.69 13.01
CA TRP A 150 16.55 15.53 12.12
C TRP A 150 17.64 14.50 12.41
N LYS A 151 18.60 14.77 13.30
CA LYS A 151 19.58 13.77 13.78
C LYS A 151 19.14 12.99 15.02
N GLU A 152 17.95 13.27 15.55
CA GLU A 152 17.41 12.66 16.78
C GLU A 152 16.08 11.93 16.50
N TRP A 153 15.71 11.73 15.22
CA TRP A 153 14.40 11.18 14.87
C TRP A 153 14.12 9.81 15.48
N ASP A 154 15.15 9.02 15.77
CA ASP A 154 15.02 7.71 16.40
C ASP A 154 14.53 7.81 17.85
N GLU A 155 14.87 8.87 18.57
CA GLU A 155 14.36 9.16 19.92
C GLU A 155 12.89 9.59 19.90
N PHE A 156 12.45 10.25 18.83
CA PHE A 156 11.05 10.65 18.63
C PHE A 156 10.14 9.53 18.09
N LEU A 157 10.72 8.43 17.59
CA LEU A 157 9.98 7.34 16.95
C LEU A 157 8.93 6.70 17.88
N PRO A 158 9.21 6.37 19.16
CA PRO A 158 8.21 5.80 20.06
C PRO A 158 7.01 6.73 20.25
N PHE A 159 7.23 8.04 20.36
CA PHE A 159 6.17 9.04 20.48
C PHE A 159 5.34 9.15 19.20
N ALA A 160 5.98 9.09 18.03
CA ALA A 160 5.27 9.07 16.75
C ALA A 160 4.37 7.83 16.60
N VAL A 161 4.88 6.66 17.00
CA VAL A 161 4.14 5.39 17.00
C VAL A 161 2.97 5.45 17.97
N TYR A 162 3.16 5.94 19.19
CA TYR A 162 2.10 6.12 20.16
C TYR A 162 1.04 7.10 19.64
N ALA A 163 1.46 8.28 19.18
CA ALA A 163 0.57 9.29 18.60
C ALA A 163 -0.19 8.77 17.38
N TYR A 164 0.36 7.81 16.62
CA TYR A 164 -0.36 7.11 15.57
C TYR A 164 -1.43 6.17 16.14
N ARG A 165 -1.06 5.32 17.11
CA ARG A 165 -1.95 4.30 17.70
C ARG A 165 -3.20 4.89 18.35
N ILE A 166 -3.10 6.06 18.98
CA ILE A 166 -4.25 6.72 19.63
C ILE A 166 -5.02 7.66 18.70
N SER A 167 -4.50 7.99 17.51
CA SER A 167 -5.20 8.90 16.60
C SER A 167 -6.37 8.21 15.89
N PRO A 168 -7.59 8.74 16.02
CA PRO A 168 -8.73 8.24 15.26
C PRO A 168 -8.48 8.35 13.76
N ARG A 169 -8.83 7.29 13.02
CA ARG A 169 -8.72 7.30 11.57
C ARG A 169 -9.86 8.13 10.98
N LYS A 170 -9.56 8.99 9.99
CA LYS A 170 -10.56 9.85 9.32
C LYS A 170 -11.80 9.13 8.81
N ILE A 171 -11.64 7.87 8.40
CA ILE A 171 -12.70 7.08 7.75
C ILE A 171 -13.68 6.50 8.79
N THR A 172 -13.18 6.09 9.95
CA THR A 172 -13.95 5.32 10.92
C THR A 172 -14.13 6.02 12.26
N ALA A 173 -13.37 7.10 12.51
CA ALA A 173 -13.29 7.77 13.80
C ALA A 173 -12.88 6.84 14.96
N VAL A 174 -12.26 5.70 14.65
CA VAL A 174 -11.74 4.73 15.63
C VAL A 174 -10.21 4.66 15.49
N SER A 175 -9.52 4.64 16.62
CA SER A 175 -8.06 4.52 16.67
C SER A 175 -7.59 3.05 16.58
N PRO A 176 -6.35 2.80 16.13
CA PRO A 176 -5.74 1.47 16.25
C PRO A 176 -5.73 0.91 17.68
N PHE A 177 -5.60 1.77 18.69
CA PHE A 177 -5.64 1.40 20.10
C PHE A 177 -7.02 0.84 20.50
N GLU A 178 -8.10 1.55 20.17
CA GLU A 178 -9.47 1.09 20.41
C GLU A 178 -9.76 -0.23 19.69
N LEU A 179 -9.26 -0.40 18.46
CA LEU A 179 -9.44 -1.64 17.70
C LEU A 179 -8.70 -2.83 18.30
N LEU A 180 -7.57 -2.62 18.98
CA LEU A 180 -6.81 -3.71 19.57
C LEU A 180 -7.32 -4.06 20.98
N TYR A 181 -7.51 -3.04 21.82
CA TYR A 181 -7.81 -3.23 23.24
C TYR A 181 -9.29 -3.17 23.59
N GLY A 182 -10.16 -2.77 22.65
CA GLY A 182 -11.60 -2.61 22.92
C GLY A 182 -11.93 -1.46 23.86
N ARG A 183 -10.96 -0.57 24.13
CA ARG A 183 -11.09 0.61 24.99
C ARG A 183 -10.24 1.76 24.47
N ARG A 184 -10.53 2.98 24.91
CA ARG A 184 -9.64 4.13 24.70
C ARG A 184 -8.45 4.07 25.64
N GLU A 185 -7.37 4.73 25.23
CA GLU A 185 -6.24 5.02 26.09
C GLU A 185 -6.72 5.81 27.31
N ASN A 186 -6.01 5.64 28.44
CA ASN A 186 -6.27 6.50 29.58
C ASN A 186 -5.90 7.94 29.17
N PRO A 187 -6.74 8.93 29.47
CA PRO A 187 -6.37 10.31 29.23
C PRO A 187 -5.09 10.63 30.01
N MET A 188 -4.23 11.49 29.43
CA MET A 188 -3.22 12.19 30.21
C MET A 188 -3.92 13.26 31.06
N ALA A 189 -4.74 12.82 32.02
CA ALA A 189 -5.44 13.65 32.98
C ALA A 189 -4.86 13.44 34.39
N ASN A 190 -5.12 14.40 35.28
CA ASN A 190 -4.76 14.27 36.70
C ASN A 190 -5.58 13.13 37.35
N GLU A 191 -5.06 12.54 38.43
CA GLU A 191 -5.66 11.37 39.12
C GLU A 191 -7.16 11.51 39.44
N GLU A 192 -7.66 12.74 39.58
CA GLU A 192 -9.05 13.06 39.93
C GLU A 192 -10.08 12.70 38.85
N ASP A 193 -9.66 12.46 37.59
CA ASP A 193 -10.56 12.17 36.46
C ASP A 193 -10.65 10.65 36.12
N ILE A 194 -10.04 9.76 36.92
CA ILE A 194 -10.06 8.31 36.64
C ILE A 194 -11.41 7.73 37.09
N PRO A 195 -12.26 7.21 36.17
CA PRO A 195 -13.54 6.62 36.56
C PRO A 195 -13.32 5.33 37.36
N ILE A 196 -13.91 5.24 38.55
CA ILE A 196 -13.94 3.99 39.32
C ILE A 196 -14.91 3.02 38.63
N ILE A 197 -14.37 1.98 38.00
CA ILE A 197 -15.16 0.94 37.34
C ILE A 197 -15.51 -0.13 38.39
N ASN A 198 -16.73 -0.07 38.94
CA ASN A 198 -17.29 -1.09 39.84
C ASN A 198 -18.01 -2.18 39.03
N GLU A 199 -17.28 -2.86 38.15
CA GLU A 199 -17.79 -3.93 37.30
C GLU A 199 -17.06 -5.23 37.61
N SER A 200 -17.74 -6.38 37.55
CA SER A 200 -17.04 -7.67 37.70
C SER A 200 -16.07 -7.88 36.54
N ASN A 201 -14.94 -8.53 36.81
CA ASN A 201 -13.90 -8.76 35.80
C ASN A 201 -14.45 -9.50 34.57
N ASP A 202 -15.35 -10.46 34.77
CA ASP A 202 -15.94 -11.24 33.66
C ASP A 202 -16.80 -10.38 32.73
N LEU A 203 -17.63 -9.50 33.31
CA LEU A 203 -18.47 -8.59 32.54
C LEU A 203 -17.64 -7.55 31.79
N LEU A 204 -16.56 -7.05 32.41
CA LEU A 204 -15.60 -6.16 31.77
C LEU A 204 -14.93 -6.83 30.57
N LEU A 205 -14.47 -8.08 30.72
CA LEU A 205 -13.84 -8.84 29.65
C LEU A 205 -14.80 -9.09 28.47
N GLU A 206 -16.04 -9.49 28.77
CA GLU A 206 -17.07 -9.69 27.75
C GLU A 206 -17.37 -8.39 26.99
N ARG A 207 -17.47 -7.26 27.71
CA ARG A 207 -17.69 -5.95 27.09
C ARG A 207 -16.55 -5.55 26.18
N LEU A 208 -15.29 -5.70 26.62
CA LEU A 208 -14.11 -5.35 25.82
C LEU A 208 -14.04 -6.18 24.53
N ASP A 209 -14.27 -7.50 24.63
CA ASP A 209 -14.22 -8.35 23.45
C ASP A 209 -15.39 -8.07 22.49
N THR A 210 -16.59 -7.86 23.01
CA THR A 210 -17.77 -7.48 22.22
C THR A 210 -17.55 -6.16 21.49
N THR A 211 -17.02 -5.16 22.21
CA THR A 211 -16.67 -3.84 21.65
C THR A 211 -15.64 -4.00 20.53
N ARG A 212 -14.56 -4.75 20.79
CA ARG A 212 -13.51 -5.03 19.80
C ARG A 212 -14.07 -5.68 18.53
N ARG A 213 -14.89 -6.73 18.67
CA ARG A 213 -15.52 -7.41 17.53
C ARG A 213 -16.42 -6.45 16.73
N LEU A 214 -17.20 -5.63 17.41
CA LEU A 214 -18.10 -4.66 16.78
C LEU A 214 -17.31 -3.58 16.00
N LEU A 215 -16.23 -3.05 16.58
CA LEU A 215 -15.36 -2.08 15.90
C LEU A 215 -14.71 -2.69 14.64
N ILE A 216 -14.19 -3.92 14.75
CA ILE A 216 -13.57 -4.62 13.61
C ILE A 216 -14.60 -4.90 12.51
N ASN A 217 -15.81 -5.33 12.86
CA ASN A 217 -16.87 -5.57 11.90
C ASN A 217 -17.31 -4.27 11.21
N THR A 218 -17.43 -3.18 11.95
CA THR A 218 -17.72 -1.85 11.42
C THR A 218 -16.63 -1.39 10.44
N GLU A 219 -15.35 -1.56 10.80
CA GLU A 219 -14.21 -1.30 9.91
C GLU A 219 -14.28 -2.11 8.62
N ARG A 220 -14.64 -3.40 8.71
CA ARG A 220 -14.81 -4.27 7.55
C ARG A 220 -15.94 -3.75 6.65
N GLN A 221 -17.09 -3.42 7.21
CA GLN A 221 -18.23 -2.89 6.46
C GLN A 221 -17.92 -1.55 5.79
N ILE A 222 -17.24 -0.63 6.48
CA ILE A 222 -16.85 0.66 5.91
C ILE A 222 -15.89 0.45 4.74
N ARG A 223 -14.89 -0.43 4.91
CA ARG A 223 -13.97 -0.79 3.82
C ARG A 223 -14.70 -1.44 2.64
N GLU A 224 -15.67 -2.29 2.89
CA GLU A 224 -16.49 -2.90 1.83
C GLU A 224 -17.34 -1.86 1.11
N LYS A 225 -17.98 -0.94 1.84
CA LYS A 225 -18.72 0.19 1.28
C LYS A 225 -17.81 1.10 0.45
N GLU A 226 -16.59 1.38 0.90
CA GLU A 226 -15.60 2.11 0.09
C GLU A 226 -15.23 1.36 -1.18
N ILE A 227 -15.00 0.05 -1.09
CA ILE A 227 -14.74 -0.79 -2.27
C ILE A 227 -15.94 -0.77 -3.22
N MET A 228 -17.16 -0.84 -2.71
CA MET A 228 -18.39 -0.76 -3.51
C MET A 228 -18.57 0.62 -4.13
N LYS A 229 -18.34 1.71 -3.39
CA LYS A 229 -18.37 3.08 -3.92
C LYS A 229 -17.29 3.31 -4.99
N LEU A 230 -16.10 2.75 -4.82
CA LEU A 230 -15.05 2.77 -5.86
C LEU A 230 -15.41 1.90 -7.08
N LYS A 231 -16.29 0.91 -6.92
CA LYS A 231 -16.86 0.11 -8.02
C LYS A 231 -18.09 0.77 -8.67
N GLN A 232 -18.84 1.59 -7.93
CA GLN A 232 -20.09 2.25 -8.34
C GLN A 232 -19.89 3.68 -8.86
N GLY A 233 -18.84 4.39 -8.43
CA GLY A 233 -18.32 5.51 -9.21
C GLY A 233 -18.07 4.97 -10.60
N LYS A 234 -18.73 5.56 -11.61
CA LYS A 234 -18.75 5.10 -13.02
C LYS A 234 -17.50 4.26 -13.31
N ARG A 235 -17.65 3.01 -13.76
CA ARG A 235 -16.55 2.32 -14.46
C ARG A 235 -16.14 3.26 -15.60
N ALA A 236 -15.12 4.08 -15.41
CA ALA A 236 -14.56 4.94 -16.45
C ALA A 236 -13.76 4.11 -17.48
N ASP A 237 -13.99 2.79 -17.55
CA ASP A 237 -12.94 1.83 -17.89
C ASP A 237 -13.34 0.74 -18.89
N ASP A 238 -14.55 0.75 -19.42
CA ASP A 238 -14.81 -0.02 -20.64
C ASP A 238 -14.38 0.82 -21.83
N ILE A 239 -13.23 0.46 -22.40
CA ILE A 239 -12.75 1.09 -23.64
C ILE A 239 -13.54 0.46 -24.78
N GLU A 240 -14.19 1.30 -25.58
CA GLU A 240 -14.99 0.84 -26.71
C GLU A 240 -14.10 0.23 -27.79
N LEU A 241 -14.67 -0.71 -28.57
CA LEU A 241 -14.00 -1.24 -29.75
C LEU A 241 -13.67 -0.09 -30.71
N ASN A 242 -12.57 -0.21 -31.44
CA ASN A 242 -12.01 0.82 -32.32
C ASN A 242 -11.48 2.08 -31.63
N SER A 243 -11.54 2.18 -30.29
CA SER A 243 -10.87 3.27 -29.58
C SER A 243 -9.34 3.15 -29.70
N PHE A 244 -8.67 4.30 -29.66
CA PHE A 244 -7.21 4.37 -29.64
C PHE A 244 -6.66 4.44 -28.23
N VAL A 245 -5.63 3.65 -27.97
CA VAL A 245 -5.02 3.49 -26.64
C VAL A 245 -3.50 3.51 -26.75
N ARG A 246 -2.82 3.81 -25.64
CA ARG A 246 -1.38 3.56 -25.48
C ARG A 246 -1.15 2.37 -24.56
N ARG A 247 -0.20 1.50 -24.91
CA ARG A 247 0.25 0.39 -24.06
C ARG A 247 1.34 0.85 -23.09
N ARG A 248 1.34 0.38 -21.85
CA ARG A 248 2.37 0.69 -20.85
C ARG A 248 3.63 -0.14 -21.11
N LYS A 249 4.80 0.52 -21.20
CA LYS A 249 6.11 -0.15 -21.25
C LYS A 249 6.42 -0.86 -19.93
N LEU A 250 6.98 -2.07 -19.99
CA LEU A 250 7.56 -2.71 -18.80
C LEU A 250 8.78 -1.91 -18.32
N ALA A 251 9.14 -2.07 -17.05
CA ALA A 251 10.29 -1.34 -16.50
C ALA A 251 11.62 -1.77 -17.16
N ILE A 252 11.71 -3.02 -17.64
CA ILE A 252 12.89 -3.57 -18.32
C ILE A 252 13.05 -3.02 -19.74
N ASP A 253 11.96 -2.55 -20.35
CA ASP A 253 11.93 -1.98 -21.70
C ASP A 253 12.23 -0.48 -21.72
N ARG A 254 12.60 0.11 -20.57
CA ARG A 254 12.94 1.53 -20.43
C ARG A 254 14.44 1.68 -20.22
N GLU A 255 15.08 2.45 -21.08
CA GLU A 255 16.53 2.66 -21.03
C GLU A 255 16.96 3.47 -19.79
N ASN A 256 16.11 4.39 -19.33
CA ASN A 256 16.37 5.20 -18.14
C ASN A 256 15.07 5.73 -17.50
N LYS A 257 15.20 6.41 -16.35
CA LYS A 257 14.06 6.92 -15.57
C LYS A 257 13.28 8.05 -16.26
N LEU A 258 13.83 8.65 -17.31
CA LEU A 258 13.22 9.73 -18.08
C LEU A 258 12.48 9.21 -19.33
N ASP A 259 12.63 7.93 -19.68
CA ASP A 259 11.91 7.33 -20.81
C ASP A 259 10.39 7.32 -20.58
N SER A 260 9.64 7.41 -21.68
CA SER A 260 8.18 7.41 -21.66
C SER A 260 7.64 6.16 -20.97
N LYS A 261 6.55 6.32 -20.23
CA LYS A 261 5.92 5.18 -19.54
C LYS A 261 5.05 4.34 -20.47
N PHE A 262 4.71 4.88 -21.63
CA PHE A 262 3.81 4.30 -22.60
C PHE A 262 4.46 4.25 -23.99
N ASP A 263 4.13 3.18 -24.69
CA ASP A 263 4.43 2.93 -26.10
C ASP A 263 3.61 3.86 -27.02
N ASP A 264 3.70 3.56 -28.30
CA ASP A 264 2.96 4.28 -29.32
C ASP A 264 1.43 4.02 -29.29
N ILE A 265 0.73 4.36 -30.36
CA ILE A 265 -0.73 4.30 -30.48
C ILE A 265 -1.13 2.91 -30.96
N PHE A 266 -2.14 2.33 -30.31
CA PHE A 266 -2.74 1.06 -30.68
C PHE A 266 -4.25 1.21 -30.83
N LYS A 267 -4.86 0.38 -31.66
CA LYS A 267 -6.31 0.30 -31.83
C LYS A 267 -6.87 -0.90 -31.07
N VAL A 268 -7.99 -0.71 -30.36
CA VAL A 268 -8.67 -1.82 -29.68
C VAL A 268 -9.51 -2.61 -30.67
N LEU A 269 -9.21 -3.90 -30.81
CA LEU A 269 -9.94 -4.81 -31.70
C LEU A 269 -10.99 -5.65 -30.99
N GLU A 270 -10.66 -6.17 -29.81
CA GLU A 270 -11.53 -7.09 -29.09
C GLU A 270 -11.45 -6.89 -27.58
N LYS A 271 -12.57 -7.19 -26.90
CA LYS A 271 -12.68 -7.21 -25.45
C LYS A 271 -12.87 -8.65 -24.97
N GLY A 272 -11.88 -9.16 -24.26
CA GLY A 272 -11.89 -10.49 -23.66
C GLY A 272 -12.52 -10.51 -22.26
N LYS A 273 -12.60 -11.73 -21.69
CA LYS A 273 -13.06 -11.92 -20.30
C LYS A 273 -12.06 -11.32 -19.30
N ASN A 274 -12.55 -10.95 -18.12
CA ASN A 274 -11.76 -10.44 -16.98
C ASN A 274 -10.94 -9.15 -17.25
N GLY A 275 -11.35 -8.31 -18.21
CA GLY A 275 -10.67 -7.04 -18.49
C GLY A 275 -9.42 -7.18 -19.36
N SER A 276 -9.31 -8.26 -20.13
CA SER A 276 -8.32 -8.41 -21.20
C SER A 276 -8.81 -7.75 -22.49
N TYR A 277 -7.88 -7.21 -23.26
CA TYR A 277 -8.11 -6.54 -24.54
C TYR A 277 -7.10 -7.03 -25.57
N THR A 278 -7.54 -7.18 -26.82
CA THR A 278 -6.65 -7.38 -27.97
C THR A 278 -6.48 -6.04 -28.65
N ILE A 279 -5.23 -5.57 -28.72
CA ILE A 279 -4.87 -4.29 -29.34
C ILE A 279 -3.95 -4.54 -30.54
N GLU A 280 -4.02 -3.66 -31.52
CA GLU A 280 -3.25 -3.74 -32.77
C GLU A 280 -2.38 -2.49 -32.94
N ASP A 281 -1.13 -2.68 -33.34
CA ASP A 281 -0.22 -1.57 -33.69
C ASP A 281 -0.36 -1.14 -35.15
N LEU A 282 0.47 -0.20 -35.59
CA LEU A 282 0.45 0.32 -36.97
C LEU A 282 0.96 -0.67 -38.02
N ASP A 283 1.65 -1.73 -37.59
CA ASP A 283 2.20 -2.80 -38.42
C ASP A 283 1.29 -4.04 -38.44
N ASN A 284 0.05 -3.91 -37.97
CA ASN A 284 -0.95 -4.98 -37.83
C ASN A 284 -0.54 -6.12 -36.88
N ARG A 285 0.39 -5.87 -35.96
CA ARG A 285 0.76 -6.84 -34.92
C ARG A 285 -0.23 -6.73 -33.77
N LYS A 286 -0.73 -7.90 -33.35
CA LYS A 286 -1.74 -8.01 -32.31
C LYS A 286 -1.11 -8.36 -30.97
N PHE A 287 -1.54 -7.65 -29.92
CA PHE A 287 -1.08 -7.85 -28.55
C PHE A 287 -2.26 -8.05 -27.63
N LYS A 288 -2.16 -9.03 -26.74
CA LYS A 288 -3.14 -9.25 -25.68
C LYS A 288 -2.65 -8.57 -24.41
N VAL A 289 -3.44 -7.62 -23.91
CA VAL A 289 -3.08 -6.77 -22.77
C VAL A 289 -4.20 -6.70 -21.75
N ASN A 290 -3.88 -6.37 -20.51
CA ASN A 290 -4.90 -6.12 -19.49
C ASN A 290 -5.28 -4.63 -19.47
N ARG A 291 -6.50 -4.32 -19.05
CA ARG A 291 -7.02 -2.94 -18.95
C ARG A 291 -6.11 -1.98 -18.17
N LYS A 292 -5.39 -2.49 -17.16
CA LYS A 292 -4.45 -1.72 -16.33
C LYS A 292 -3.21 -1.23 -17.10
N ASP A 293 -2.89 -1.89 -18.20
CA ASP A 293 -1.70 -1.66 -19.02
C ASP A 293 -2.02 -0.85 -20.28
N ILE A 294 -3.26 -0.35 -20.42
CA ILE A 294 -3.69 0.52 -21.53
C ILE A 294 -4.25 1.85 -21.02
N LEU A 295 -3.93 2.92 -21.74
CA LEU A 295 -4.40 4.28 -21.50
C LEU A 295 -5.24 4.74 -22.69
N LEU A 296 -6.50 5.08 -22.47
CA LEU A 296 -7.37 5.64 -23.52
C LEU A 296 -6.86 7.01 -23.97
N ILE A 297 -6.81 7.22 -25.28
CA ILE A 297 -6.54 8.52 -25.89
C ILE A 297 -7.90 9.22 -26.05
N GLU A 298 -8.20 10.21 -25.20
CA GLU A 298 -9.40 11.04 -25.31
C GLU A 298 -9.14 12.17 -26.33
N GLY A 299 -9.92 12.28 -27.41
CA GLY A 299 -9.82 13.38 -28.37
C GLY A 299 -9.92 12.98 -29.84
N SER A 300 -9.71 13.95 -30.74
CA SER A 300 -9.78 13.82 -32.21
C SER A 300 -8.94 12.65 -32.73
N ASP A 301 -9.43 12.01 -33.79
CA ASP A 301 -8.84 10.83 -34.42
C ASP A 301 -7.29 10.97 -34.55
N PRO A 302 -6.51 10.13 -33.84
CA PRO A 302 -5.06 10.20 -33.85
C PRO A 302 -4.43 9.73 -35.18
N THR A 303 -5.23 9.40 -36.21
CA THR A 303 -4.76 9.16 -37.58
C THR A 303 -3.83 10.24 -38.10
N HIS A 304 -4.01 11.51 -37.72
CA HIS A 304 -3.06 12.58 -38.05
C HIS A 304 -1.63 12.28 -37.55
N TRP A 305 -1.46 11.77 -36.33
CA TRP A 305 -0.15 11.38 -35.80
C TRP A 305 0.42 10.12 -36.44
N ILE A 306 -0.48 9.20 -36.85
CA ILE A 306 -0.12 7.99 -37.60
C ILE A 306 0.42 8.37 -38.99
N ASN A 307 -0.23 9.33 -39.66
CA ASN A 307 0.15 9.80 -41.00
C ASN A 307 1.46 10.61 -40.97
N LEU A 308 1.69 11.44 -39.96
CA LEU A 308 2.96 12.16 -39.79
C LEU A 308 4.17 11.22 -39.66
N LYS A 309 4.01 10.06 -39.00
CA LYS A 309 5.09 9.07 -38.87
C LYS A 309 5.33 8.27 -40.15
N LYS A 310 4.28 8.00 -40.94
CA LYS A 310 4.41 7.34 -42.25
C LYS A 310 5.05 8.27 -43.30
N GLY A 311 4.80 9.57 -43.23
CA GLY A 311 5.40 10.57 -44.13
C GLY A 311 6.87 10.91 -43.84
N GLY A 312 7.38 10.60 -42.64
CA GLY A 312 8.77 10.86 -42.27
C GLY A 312 9.80 9.83 -42.76
N MET A 313 9.37 8.79 -43.50
CA MET A 313 10.25 7.81 -44.16
C MET A 313 10.31 7.99 -45.69
N SER A 314 9.80 9.10 -46.22
CA SER A 314 9.94 9.49 -47.62
C SER A 314 10.41 10.95 -47.70
N GLY A 315 11.72 11.13 -47.58
CA GLY A 315 12.42 12.38 -47.85
C GLY A 315 13.90 12.05 -47.99
N ASP A 316 14.39 12.21 -49.21
CA ASP A 316 15.80 12.08 -49.63
C ASP A 316 16.78 12.86 -48.74
#